data_AF-A0A973TEW6-F1
#
_entry.id   AF-A0A973TEW6-F1
#
_cell.length_a   1.000
_cell.length_b   1.000
_cell.length_c   1.000
_cell.angle_alpha   90.00
_cell.angle_beta   90.00
_cell.angle_gamma   90.00
#
_symmetry.space_group_name_H-M   'P 1'
#
loop_
_entity.id
_entity.type
_entity.pdbx_description
1 polymer ?
#
loop_
_entity_poly.entity_id
_entity_poly.type
_entity_poly.pdbx_seq_one_letter_code
_entity_poly.pdbx_strand_id
1 'polypeptide(L)'
;LRDAFAQADAAPHVSPFAEIARFGDALMHAGFRDPVLDRDMLTTHYPDLAALMRELRAIGATNALSARRHTLTGRARFAAAASTYEPLREAAGLPASWEVITAMAWAPQEGQPIREGGVDVARISASAIPVRRR
;
A
#
# COMPACT_ATOMS: atom_id res chain seq x y z
N LEU A 1 -0.70 14.80 -5.86
CA LEU A 1 -2.01 14.68 -5.18
C LEU A 1 -1.98 15.11 -3.70
N ARG A 2 -1.02 14.61 -2.91
CA ARG A 2 -0.85 14.96 -1.48
C ARG A 2 -0.82 16.48 -1.25
N ASP A 3 0.00 17.20 -2.01
CA ASP A 3 0.19 18.65 -1.81
C ASP A 3 -1.06 19.46 -2.15
N ALA A 4 -1.82 19.06 -3.17
CA ALA A 4 -3.05 19.75 -3.53
C ALA A 4 -4.15 19.60 -2.48
N PHE A 5 -4.28 18.42 -1.87
CA PHE A 5 -5.21 18.22 -0.76
C PHE A 5 -4.73 18.87 0.54
N ALA A 6 -3.42 18.93 0.78
CA ALA A 6 -2.84 19.63 1.93
C ALA A 6 -3.09 21.15 1.89
N GLN A 7 -3.17 21.74 0.70
CA GLN A 7 -3.57 23.15 0.53
C GLN A 7 -5.09 23.37 0.70
N ALA A 8 -5.90 22.35 0.46
CA ALA A 8 -7.36 22.44 0.60
C ALA A 8 -7.83 22.26 2.06
N ASP A 9 -7.17 21.41 2.85
CA ASP A 9 -7.32 21.36 4.31
C ASP A 9 -6.18 20.60 5.02
N ALA A 10 -6.13 20.72 6.36
CA ALA A 10 -5.11 20.11 7.21
C ALA A 10 -5.35 18.61 7.54
N ALA A 11 -6.42 17.99 7.04
CA ALA A 11 -6.65 16.56 7.27
C ALA A 11 -5.82 15.72 6.29
N PRO A 12 -5.26 14.57 6.70
CA PRO A 12 -4.48 13.76 5.80
C PRO A 12 -5.39 13.06 4.80
N HIS A 13 -5.17 13.26 3.50
CA HIS A 13 -5.98 12.68 2.41
C HIS A 13 -5.32 11.52 1.67
N VAL A 14 -4.00 11.36 1.82
CA VAL A 14 -3.21 10.34 1.11
C VAL A 14 -2.45 9.49 2.13
N SER A 15 -2.62 8.17 2.06
CA SER A 15 -1.90 7.22 2.91
C SER A 15 -0.38 7.41 2.84
N PRO A 16 0.37 7.12 3.90
CA PRO A 16 1.82 7.07 3.83
C PRO A 16 2.24 5.93 2.89
N PHE A 17 3.23 6.20 2.04
CA PHE A 17 3.85 5.18 1.19
C PHE A 17 4.87 4.42 2.04
N ALA A 18 4.82 3.09 2.02
CA ALA A 18 5.79 2.27 2.74
C ALA A 18 7.07 2.12 1.91
N GLU A 19 8.22 2.27 2.55
CA GLU A 19 9.51 2.07 1.89
C GLU A 19 9.68 0.61 1.46
N ILE A 20 10.25 0.38 0.28
CA ILE A 20 10.48 -0.97 -0.26
C ILE A 20 11.29 -1.86 0.70
N ALA A 21 12.27 -1.31 1.40
CA ALA A 21 13.06 -2.03 2.41
C ALA A 21 12.19 -2.60 3.53
N ARG A 22 11.17 -1.86 3.97
CA ARG A 22 10.24 -2.31 5.02
C ARG A 22 9.39 -3.50 4.58
N PHE A 23 9.09 -3.62 3.29
CA PHE A 23 8.44 -4.81 2.76
C PHE A 23 9.36 -6.02 2.80
N GLY A 24 10.65 -5.84 2.48
CA GLY A 24 11.66 -6.90 2.59
C GLY A 24 11.83 -7.38 4.02
N ASP A 25 11.97 -6.44 4.94
CA ASP A 25 12.03 -6.74 6.37
C ASP A 25 10.79 -7.49 6.83
N ALA A 26 9.59 -7.07 6.41
CA ALA A 26 8.34 -7.74 6.78
C ALA A 26 8.27 -9.18 6.25
N LEU A 27 8.69 -9.42 5.01
CA LEU A 27 8.75 -10.77 4.43
C LEU A 27 9.70 -11.68 5.20
N MET A 28 10.91 -11.18 5.50
CA MET A 28 11.89 -11.91 6.29
C MET A 28 11.38 -12.17 7.72
N HIS A 29 10.74 -11.18 8.35
CA HIS A 29 10.14 -11.32 9.67
C HIS A 29 8.98 -12.29 9.70
N ALA A 30 8.25 -12.46 8.60
CA ALA A 30 7.20 -13.48 8.46
C ALA A 30 7.76 -14.87 8.13
N GLY A 31 9.08 -15.02 7.94
CA GLY A 31 9.72 -16.31 7.66
C GLY A 31 9.80 -16.68 6.17
N PHE A 32 9.45 -15.76 5.26
CA PHE A 32 9.73 -15.94 3.83
C PHE A 32 11.24 -15.83 3.57
N ARG A 33 11.69 -16.47 2.49
CA ARG A 33 13.10 -16.56 2.11
C ARG A 33 13.35 -15.97 0.73
N ASP A 34 14.56 -15.47 0.55
CA ASP A 34 15.09 -14.89 -0.68
C ASP A 34 14.10 -13.90 -1.36
N PRO A 35 13.62 -12.87 -0.63
CA PRO A 35 12.70 -11.92 -1.21
C PRO A 35 13.40 -11.11 -2.31
N VAL A 36 12.82 -11.17 -3.51
CA VAL A 36 13.13 -10.28 -4.62
C VAL A 36 12.02 -9.25 -4.69
N LEU A 37 12.41 -8.00 -4.50
CA LEU A 37 11.51 -6.85 -4.56
C LEU A 37 11.85 -6.02 -5.79
N ASP A 38 10.82 -5.57 -6.48
CA ASP A 38 10.93 -4.60 -7.56
C ASP A 38 9.98 -3.43 -7.33
N ARG A 39 10.35 -2.27 -7.87
CA ARG A 39 9.59 -1.03 -7.77
C ARG A 39 9.45 -0.39 -9.13
N ASP A 40 8.20 -0.24 -9.55
CA ASP A 40 7.84 0.51 -10.73
C ASP A 40 7.18 1.84 -10.36
N MET A 41 7.49 2.88 -11.13
CA MET A 41 6.81 4.17 -11.07
C MET A 41 6.04 4.36 -12.37
N LEU A 42 4.72 4.38 -12.27
CA LEU A 42 3.81 4.58 -13.39
C LEU A 42 3.17 5.96 -13.26
N THR A 43 3.00 6.68 -14.36
CA THR A 43 2.18 7.90 -14.37
C THR A 43 1.03 7.70 -15.33
N THR A 44 -0.20 7.88 -14.83
CA THR A 44 -1.41 7.88 -15.63
C THR A 44 -1.97 9.30 -15.70
N HIS A 45 -2.73 9.58 -16.76
CA HIS A 45 -3.27 10.92 -17.01
C HIS A 45 -4.78 10.90 -17.06
N TYR A 46 -5.39 11.92 -16.47
CA TYR A 46 -6.84 12.05 -16.32
C TYR A 46 -7.37 13.32 -16.95
N PRO A 47 -8.60 13.30 -17.49
CA PRO A 47 -9.20 14.51 -18.05
C PRO A 47 -9.42 15.59 -16.98
N ASP A 48 -9.86 15.20 -15.77
CA ASP A 48 -10.14 16.09 -14.65
C ASP A 48 -9.92 15.37 -13.29
N LEU A 49 -9.93 16.16 -12.20
CA LEU A 49 -9.77 15.62 -10.84
C LEU A 49 -10.92 14.67 -10.47
N ALA A 50 -12.13 14.85 -11.01
CA ALA A 50 -13.27 13.99 -10.69
C ALA A 50 -13.09 12.58 -11.26
N ALA A 51 -12.53 12.46 -12.46
CA ALA A 51 -12.17 11.19 -13.09
C ALA A 51 -11.12 10.44 -12.26
N LEU A 52 -10.05 11.13 -11.83
CA LEU A 52 -9.03 10.56 -10.93
C LEU A 52 -9.65 10.06 -9.62
N MET A 53 -10.48 10.89 -8.97
CA MET A 53 -11.13 10.50 -7.70
C MET A 53 -12.10 9.32 -7.85
N ARG A 54 -12.75 9.20 -9.02
CA ARG A 54 -13.62 8.04 -9.33
C ARG A 54 -12.81 6.76 -9.46
N GLU A 55 -11.65 6.80 -10.12
CA GLU A 55 -10.78 5.62 -10.22
C GLU A 55 -10.21 5.23 -8.86
N LEU A 56 -9.69 6.19 -8.08
CA LEU A 56 -9.21 5.93 -6.72
C LEU A 56 -10.29 5.25 -5.85
N ARG A 57 -11.55 5.66 -6.00
CA ARG A 57 -12.68 5.00 -5.33
C ARG A 57 -12.93 3.59 -5.86
N ALA A 58 -12.83 3.36 -7.17
CA ALA A 58 -13.06 2.06 -7.78
C ALA A 58 -12.03 1.02 -7.34
N ILE A 59 -10.76 1.41 -7.20
CA ILE A 59 -9.67 0.52 -6.74
C ILE A 59 -9.57 0.43 -5.21
N GLY A 60 -10.48 1.06 -4.46
CA GLY A 60 -10.47 1.06 -3.00
C GLY A 60 -9.38 1.94 -2.36
N ALA A 61 -8.64 2.74 -3.15
CA ALA A 61 -7.66 3.73 -2.69
C ALA A 61 -8.34 4.99 -2.09
N THR A 62 -9.35 4.76 -1.26
CA THR A 62 -10.01 5.81 -0.48
C THR A 62 -9.23 6.05 0.83
N ASN A 63 -9.40 7.24 1.40
CA ASN A 63 -8.72 7.61 2.63
C ASN A 63 -9.21 6.75 3.82
N ALA A 64 -8.36 5.81 4.24
CA ALA A 64 -8.62 4.88 5.36
C ALA A 64 -7.95 5.31 6.67
N LEU A 65 -7.33 6.50 6.74
CA LEU A 65 -6.62 6.96 7.93
C LEU A 65 -7.58 7.21 9.09
N SER A 66 -7.20 6.83 10.31
CA SER A 66 -8.01 7.09 11.51
C SER A 66 -8.18 8.59 11.80
N ALA A 67 -7.18 9.41 11.42
CA ALA A 67 -7.22 10.86 11.54
C ALA A 67 -7.93 11.55 10.35
N ARG A 68 -8.56 10.78 9.45
CA ARG A 68 -9.27 11.36 8.30
C ARG A 68 -10.42 12.23 8.75
N ARG A 69 -10.84 13.12 7.87
CA ARG A 69 -12.12 13.78 8.04
C ARG A 69 -13.25 12.76 7.86
N HIS A 70 -14.16 12.73 8.83
CA HIS A 70 -15.34 11.86 8.81
C HIS A 70 -16.58 12.51 8.17
N THR A 71 -16.53 13.81 7.87
CA THR A 71 -17.60 14.51 7.16
C THR A 71 -17.44 14.41 5.64
N LEU A 72 -18.53 14.64 4.90
CA LEU A 72 -18.48 14.73 3.44
C LEU A 72 -17.57 15.86 2.96
N THR A 73 -16.83 15.61 1.88
CA THR A 73 -16.12 16.65 1.15
C THR A 73 -17.13 17.53 0.42
N GLY A 74 -17.30 18.77 0.86
CA GLY A 74 -18.22 19.72 0.23
C GLY A 74 -17.73 20.20 -1.14
N ARG A 75 -18.67 20.65 -1.98
CA ARG A 75 -18.41 21.13 -3.35
C ARG A 75 -17.31 22.19 -3.43
N ALA A 76 -17.32 23.17 -2.52
CA ALA A 76 -16.33 24.25 -2.50
C ALA A 76 -14.90 23.72 -2.27
N ARG A 77 -14.73 22.74 -1.37
CA ARG A 77 -13.42 22.14 -1.09
C ARG A 77 -12.92 21.31 -2.27
N PHE A 78 -13.82 20.56 -2.90
CA PHE A 78 -13.47 19.82 -4.11
C PHE A 78 -13.04 20.76 -5.24
N ALA A 79 -13.74 21.87 -5.44
CA ALA A 79 -13.36 22.89 -6.41
C ALA A 79 -12.00 23.51 -6.10
N ALA A 80 -11.71 23.81 -4.84
CA ALA A 80 -10.39 24.31 -4.42
C ALA A 80 -9.27 23.29 -4.69
N ALA A 81 -9.49 22.01 -4.36
CA ALA A 81 -8.53 20.95 -4.66
C ALA A 81 -8.30 20.81 -6.18
N ALA A 82 -9.37 20.90 -6.98
CA ALA A 82 -9.27 20.86 -8.44
C ALA A 82 -8.45 22.04 -8.99
N SER A 83 -8.71 23.26 -8.51
CA SER A 83 -7.95 24.45 -8.95
C SER A 83 -6.48 24.38 -8.56
N THR A 84 -6.14 23.76 -7.43
CA THR A 84 -4.75 23.56 -7.02
C THR A 84 -4.06 22.44 -7.81
N TYR A 85 -4.82 21.46 -8.29
CA TYR A 85 -4.28 20.36 -9.11
C TYR A 85 -4.08 20.73 -10.57
N GLU A 86 -4.92 21.61 -11.09
CA GLU A 86 -4.95 22.02 -12.50
C GLU A 86 -3.60 22.54 -13.06
N PRO A 87 -2.77 23.30 -12.30
CA PRO A 87 -1.45 23.74 -12.77
C PRO A 87 -0.48 22.60 -13.10
N LEU A 88 -0.75 21.37 -12.62
CA LEU A 88 0.05 20.19 -12.92
C LEU A 88 -0.34 19.54 -14.26
N ARG A 89 -1.32 20.08 -14.99
CA ARG A 89 -1.79 19.50 -16.25
C ARG A 89 -0.68 19.45 -17.28
N GLU A 90 -0.56 18.29 -17.91
CA GLU A 90 0.28 18.01 -19.06
C GLU A 90 -0.58 17.88 -20.33
N ALA A 91 0.06 17.78 -21.50
CA ALA A 91 -0.64 17.60 -22.77
C ALA A 91 -1.58 16.37 -22.78
N ALA A 92 -1.22 15.32 -22.03
CA ALA A 92 -2.01 14.09 -21.91
C ALA A 92 -3.13 14.17 -20.85
N GLY A 93 -3.15 15.20 -19.99
CA GLY A 93 -4.12 15.37 -18.90
C GLY A 93 -3.47 15.67 -17.55
N LEU A 94 -4.25 15.56 -16.48
CA LEU A 94 -3.77 15.69 -15.11
C LEU A 94 -3.00 14.43 -14.70
N PRO A 95 -1.72 14.55 -14.32
CA PRO A 95 -0.89 13.40 -13.99
C PRO A 95 -1.25 12.84 -12.61
N ALA A 96 -1.19 11.53 -12.46
CA ALA A 96 -1.17 10.84 -11.18
C ALA A 96 -0.10 9.74 -11.23
N SER A 97 0.85 9.81 -10.29
CA SER A 97 1.92 8.82 -10.20
C SER A 97 1.57 7.72 -9.20
N TRP A 98 1.93 6.50 -9.56
CA TRP A 98 1.67 5.26 -8.83
C TRP A 98 2.99 4.54 -8.61
N GLU A 99 3.25 4.18 -7.36
CA GLU A 99 4.34 3.30 -7.00
C GLU A 99 3.78 1.89 -6.86
N VAL A 100 4.28 0.95 -7.67
CA VAL A 100 3.91 -0.46 -7.60
C VAL A 100 5.12 -1.23 -7.08
N ILE A 101 4.97 -1.82 -5.90
CA ILE A 101 5.99 -2.69 -5.31
C ILE A 101 5.56 -4.13 -5.53
N THR A 102 6.36 -4.86 -6.29
CA THR A 102 6.16 -6.30 -6.54
C THR A 102 7.13 -7.09 -5.67
N ALA A 103 6.64 -8.13 -5.02
CA ALA A 103 7.44 -8.99 -4.18
C ALA A 103 7.28 -10.46 -4.57
N MET A 104 8.41 -11.13 -4.75
CA MET A 104 8.47 -12.58 -4.94
C MET A 104 9.38 -13.16 -3.85
N ALA A 105 8.91 -14.17 -3.13
CA ALA A 105 9.69 -14.81 -2.08
C ALA A 105 9.29 -16.28 -1.97
N TRP A 106 10.18 -17.10 -1.43
CA TRP A 106 9.91 -18.51 -1.17
C TRP A 106 9.27 -18.68 0.20
N ALA A 107 8.25 -19.53 0.25
CA ALA A 107 7.70 -19.98 1.53
C ALA A 107 8.77 -20.76 2.32
N PRO A 108 8.74 -20.71 3.66
CA PRO A 108 9.61 -21.55 4.47
C PRO A 108 9.39 -23.03 4.15
N GLN A 109 10.45 -23.85 4.26
CA GLN A 109 10.34 -25.29 4.06
C GLN A 109 9.38 -25.91 5.09
N GLU A 110 8.79 -27.06 4.76
CA GLU A 110 7.93 -27.79 5.70
C GLU A 110 8.67 -28.07 7.02
N GLY A 111 8.05 -27.71 8.15
CA GLY A 111 8.66 -27.79 9.48
C GLY A 111 9.50 -26.56 9.89
N GLN A 112 9.82 -25.65 8.97
CA GLN A 112 10.40 -24.36 9.34
C GLN A 112 9.30 -23.40 9.81
N PRO A 113 9.55 -22.68 10.90
CA PRO A 113 8.55 -21.82 11.50
C PRO A 113 8.22 -20.62 10.60
N ILE A 114 6.92 -20.39 10.38
CA ILE A 114 6.41 -19.06 10.04
C ILE A 114 6.38 -18.32 11.37
N ARG A 115 7.00 -17.14 11.43
CA ARG A 115 7.01 -16.34 12.65
C ARG A 115 5.65 -15.69 12.84
N GLU A 116 4.93 -16.10 13.88
CA GLU A 116 3.70 -15.46 14.34
C GLU A 116 3.95 -14.82 15.71
N GLY A 117 3.62 -13.53 15.85
CA GLY A 117 3.71 -12.84 17.15
C GLY A 117 5.12 -12.77 17.76
N GLY A 118 6.18 -12.90 16.95
CA GLY A 118 7.57 -12.87 17.42
C GLY A 118 8.12 -14.20 17.93
N VAL A 119 7.37 -15.31 17.77
CA VAL A 119 7.82 -16.65 18.14
C VAL A 119 7.89 -17.54 16.90
N ASP A 120 8.91 -18.39 16.85
CA ASP A 120 9.08 -19.39 15.80
C ASP A 120 8.07 -20.55 16.02
N VAL A 121 7.00 -20.59 15.22
CA VAL A 121 5.97 -21.66 15.30
C VAL A 121 6.25 -22.76 14.27
N ALA A 122 6.89 -23.85 14.69
CA ALA A 122 7.13 -25.01 13.83
C ALA A 122 5.94 -26.00 13.85
N ARG A 123 5.50 -26.47 12.68
CA ARG A 123 4.56 -27.61 12.57
C ARG A 123 5.34 -28.85 12.17
N ILE A 124 5.33 -29.85 13.04
CA ILE A 124 5.93 -31.16 12.78
C ILE A 124 4.80 -32.19 12.78
N SER A 125 4.80 -33.11 11.81
CA SER A 125 3.85 -34.22 11.84
C SER A 125 4.09 -35.07 13.07
N ALA A 126 3.03 -35.37 13.83
CA ALA A 126 3.12 -36.23 15.00
C ALA A 126 3.69 -37.62 14.68
N SER A 127 3.49 -38.11 13.43
CA SER A 127 4.06 -39.38 12.96
C SER A 127 5.57 -39.34 12.74
N ALA A 128 6.18 -38.16 12.65
CA ALA A 128 7.62 -37.98 12.48
C ALA A 128 8.40 -37.97 13.80
N ILE A 129 7.72 -38.02 14.95
CA ILE A 129 8.35 -38.05 16.28
C ILE A 129 8.71 -39.50 16.61
N PRO A 130 10.00 -39.87 16.72
CA PRO A 130 10.40 -41.24 17.02
C PRO A 130 9.97 -41.63 18.44
N VAL A 131 9.07 -42.61 18.54
CA VAL A 131 8.64 -43.18 19.83
C VAL A 131 9.67 -44.19 20.31
N ARG A 132 10.42 -43.83 21.36
CA ARG A 132 11.37 -44.75 21.99
C ARG A 132 10.59 -45.77 22.84
N ARG A 133 10.49 -47.01 22.38
CA ARG A 133 9.95 -48.12 23.20
C ARG A 133 11.02 -48.58 24.20
N ARG A 134 10.62 -48.78 25.46
CA ARG A 134 11.43 -49.41 26.52
C ARG A 134 11.41 -50.92 26.40
#